data_AF-A0AAW8F9N3-F1
#
_entry.id   AF-A0AAW8F9N3-F1
#
_cell.length_a   1.000
_cell.length_b   1.000
_cell.length_c   1.000
_cell.angle_alpha   90.00
_cell.angle_beta   90.00
_cell.angle_gamma   90.00
#
_symmetry.space_group_name_H-M   'P 1'
#
loop_
_entity.id
_entity.type
_entity.pdbx_description
1 polymer ?
#
loop_
_entity_poly.entity_id
_entity_poly.type
_entity_poly.pdbx_seq_one_letter_code
_entity_poly.pdbx_strand_id
1 'polypeptide(L)'
;MTPRYLSNPGEPVYDVHARRYVDVTVARAEADLHDVFTDIYRTNRWGSHETRSGPGSELQRMKRVIGQLGALIKDLGVRSVLDAPCGDFNWMQYVDLHGASYLGGDVVAELITANRADHPGPGREFQLLDFTAQPVPRVDLIVCRDALVHFSYQHVVEALTRFRESGSRYLLTTTFSRTPANTDILTGWWRPIDLCKEPFGLPEPLHIIGDDESDDFYDDKALALWDLRQIPARFPGYEPAVAESGSLGA
;
A
#
# COMPACT_ATOMS: atom_id res chain seq x y z
N MET A 1 16.90 -20.84 -9.99
CA MET A 1 16.92 -19.42 -9.63
C MET A 1 16.54 -19.33 -8.16
N THR A 2 17.42 -18.82 -7.31
CA THR A 2 17.16 -18.65 -5.88
C THR A 2 16.16 -17.49 -5.71
N PRO A 3 15.09 -17.61 -4.90
CA PRO A 3 14.17 -16.50 -4.66
C PRO A 3 14.94 -15.28 -4.16
N ARG A 4 14.79 -14.13 -4.83
CA ARG A 4 15.43 -12.86 -4.47
C ARG A 4 14.69 -12.15 -3.32
N TYR A 5 14.37 -12.87 -2.25
CA TYR A 5 13.99 -12.25 -0.99
C TYR A 5 15.16 -12.41 -0.04
N LEU A 6 15.91 -11.31 0.13
CA LEU A 6 17.04 -11.26 1.06
C LEU A 6 16.50 -11.52 2.47
N SER A 7 16.91 -12.63 3.08
CA SER A 7 16.65 -12.92 4.50
C SER A 7 17.61 -12.11 5.37
N ASN A 8 17.09 -11.36 6.35
CA ASN A 8 17.94 -10.73 7.37
C ASN A 8 18.54 -11.80 8.30
N PRO A 9 19.77 -11.60 8.82
CA PRO A 9 20.38 -12.52 9.79
C PRO A 9 19.49 -12.70 11.03
N GLY A 10 19.11 -13.94 11.33
CA GLY A 10 18.25 -14.28 12.48
C GLY A 10 16.77 -14.46 12.13
N GLU A 11 16.35 -14.06 10.94
CA GLU A 11 15.00 -14.34 10.44
C GLU A 11 14.98 -15.58 9.55
N PRO A 12 13.88 -16.34 9.54
CA PRO A 12 13.74 -17.44 8.61
C PRO A 12 13.66 -16.93 7.16
N VAL A 13 14.23 -17.71 6.23
CA VAL A 13 14.08 -17.47 4.79
C VAL A 13 12.60 -17.40 4.43
N TYR A 14 12.23 -16.37 3.66
CA TYR A 14 10.88 -16.18 3.14
C TYR A 14 10.51 -17.38 2.25
N ASP A 15 9.59 -18.21 2.72
CA ASP A 15 9.17 -19.43 2.05
C ASP A 15 7.75 -19.27 1.49
N VAL A 16 7.71 -18.98 0.19
CA VAL A 16 6.47 -18.83 -0.61
C VAL A 16 5.60 -20.09 -0.59
N HIS A 17 6.19 -21.27 -0.35
CA HIS A 17 5.47 -22.54 -0.32
C HIS A 17 5.01 -22.90 1.10
N ALA A 18 5.80 -22.56 2.13
CA ALA A 18 5.46 -22.83 3.51
C ALA A 18 4.52 -21.79 4.15
N ARG A 19 4.06 -20.78 3.38
CA ARG A 19 3.06 -19.78 3.82
C ARG A 19 3.34 -19.31 5.25
N ARG A 20 4.54 -18.79 5.49
CA ARG A 20 4.92 -18.32 6.84
C ARG A 20 4.21 -17.02 7.18
N TYR A 21 2.93 -17.15 7.47
CA TYR A 21 2.27 -16.31 8.44
C TYR A 21 2.65 -16.84 9.81
N VAL A 22 2.92 -15.94 10.74
CA VAL A 22 2.70 -16.28 12.13
C VAL A 22 1.18 -16.24 12.29
N ASP A 23 0.56 -17.41 12.48
CA ASP A 23 -0.82 -17.47 12.94
C ASP A 23 -0.89 -16.71 14.28
N VAL A 24 -1.51 -15.52 14.25
CA VAL A 24 -1.60 -14.59 15.38
C VAL A 24 -2.81 -14.88 16.28
N THR A 25 -3.37 -16.09 16.25
CA THR A 25 -4.41 -16.55 17.21
C THR A 25 -4.04 -16.36 18.69
N VAL A 26 -2.77 -16.09 19.00
CA VAL A 26 -2.32 -15.64 20.32
C VAL A 26 -1.90 -14.16 20.25
N ALA A 27 -2.83 -13.29 20.65
CA ALA A 27 -2.68 -11.84 20.67
C ALA A 27 -1.30 -11.37 21.17
N ARG A 28 -0.60 -10.63 20.32
CA ARG A 28 0.45 -9.68 20.70
C ARG A 28 -0.07 -8.30 20.30
N ALA A 29 0.25 -7.27 21.09
CA ALA A 29 -0.09 -5.89 20.74
C ALA A 29 0.26 -5.62 19.27
N GLU A 30 -0.61 -4.90 18.56
CA GLU A 30 -0.37 -4.54 17.16
C GLU A 30 1.01 -3.86 17.02
N ALA A 31 1.70 -4.19 15.94
CA ALA A 31 3.03 -3.64 15.68
C ALA A 31 2.92 -2.15 15.35
N ASP A 32 3.87 -1.36 15.85
CA ASP A 32 4.02 0.03 15.45
C ASP A 32 4.49 0.08 13.97
N LEU A 33 3.67 0.67 13.10
CA LEU A 33 3.95 0.75 11.66
C LEU A 33 5.22 1.55 11.38
N HIS A 34 5.43 2.65 12.11
CA HIS A 34 6.61 3.49 11.93
C HIS A 34 7.88 2.69 12.22
N ASP A 35 7.93 1.97 13.34
CA ASP A 35 9.09 1.16 13.71
C ASP A 35 9.35 0.03 12.70
N VAL A 36 8.31 -0.72 12.33
CA VAL A 36 8.42 -1.86 11.39
C VAL A 36 8.93 -1.41 10.03
N PHE A 37 8.30 -0.40 9.43
CA PHE A 37 8.65 0.03 8.07
C PHE A 37 9.92 0.87 8.04
N THR A 38 10.27 1.57 9.12
CA THR A 38 11.57 2.24 9.24
C THR A 38 12.72 1.22 9.28
N ASP A 39 12.56 0.10 9.99
CA ASP A 39 13.57 -0.97 9.98
C ASP A 39 13.72 -1.60 8.59
N ILE A 40 12.59 -1.93 7.93
CA ILE A 40 12.57 -2.44 6.55
C ILE A 40 13.32 -1.50 5.61
N TYR A 41 13.03 -0.19 5.69
CA TYR A 41 13.66 0.84 4.88
C TYR A 41 15.17 0.94 5.12
N ARG A 42 15.58 1.15 6.38
CA ARG A 42 16.99 1.37 6.76
C ARG A 42 17.87 0.17 6.42
N THR A 43 17.34 -1.05 6.60
CA THR A 43 18.07 -2.30 6.32
C THR A 43 18.03 -2.73 4.86
N ASN A 44 17.26 -2.04 4.00
CA ASN A 44 16.95 -2.49 2.64
C ASN A 44 16.39 -3.93 2.60
N ARG A 45 15.54 -4.29 3.56
CA ARG A 45 15.14 -5.68 3.78
C ARG A 45 14.52 -6.33 2.54
N TRP A 46 13.76 -5.58 1.76
CA TRP A 46 13.15 -6.09 0.52
C TRP A 46 14.15 -6.29 -0.62
N GLY A 47 15.34 -5.68 -0.55
CA GLY A 47 16.49 -6.14 -1.31
C GLY A 47 16.58 -5.70 -2.76
N SER A 48 16.16 -4.46 -3.09
CA SER A 48 16.40 -3.88 -4.42
C SER A 48 17.65 -2.99 -4.42
N HIS A 49 18.30 -2.91 -5.59
CA HIS A 49 19.43 -2.00 -5.83
C HIS A 49 18.99 -0.64 -6.39
N GLU A 50 17.75 -0.55 -6.89
CA GLU A 50 17.20 0.66 -7.51
C GLU A 50 16.37 1.49 -6.53
N THR A 51 15.59 0.81 -5.69
CA THR A 51 14.58 1.42 -4.80
C THR A 51 14.62 0.78 -3.41
N ARG A 52 14.20 1.53 -2.39
CA ARG A 52 13.98 1.03 -1.03
C ARG A 52 12.60 0.38 -0.86
N SER A 53 11.71 0.54 -1.84
CA SER A 53 10.36 -0.02 -1.86
C SER A 53 10.27 -1.43 -2.48
N GLY A 54 11.42 -2.12 -2.56
CA GLY A 54 11.54 -3.51 -2.99
C GLY A 54 11.48 -3.72 -4.52
N PRO A 55 11.84 -4.93 -5.00
CA PRO A 55 11.97 -5.20 -6.42
C PRO A 55 10.69 -4.96 -7.23
N GLY A 56 9.52 -5.21 -6.64
CA GLY A 56 8.22 -4.94 -7.29
C GLY A 56 7.95 -3.46 -7.60
N SER A 57 8.79 -2.55 -7.11
CA SER A 57 8.72 -1.09 -7.36
C SER A 57 9.82 -0.60 -8.32
N GLU A 58 10.59 -1.51 -8.91
CA GLU A 58 11.59 -1.20 -9.94
C GLU A 58 10.91 -0.71 -11.22
N LEU A 59 11.48 0.32 -11.84
CA LEU A 59 10.91 1.03 -12.98
C LEU A 59 10.59 0.10 -14.15
N GLN A 60 11.43 -0.90 -14.40
CA GLN A 60 11.21 -1.86 -15.50
C GLN A 60 9.92 -2.67 -15.32
N ARG A 61 9.58 -3.02 -14.07
CA ARG A 61 8.38 -3.79 -13.73
C ARG A 61 7.12 -2.92 -13.69
N MET A 62 7.28 -1.62 -13.47
CA MET A 62 6.17 -0.69 -13.34
C MET A 62 5.71 -0.05 -14.64
N LYS A 63 6.32 -0.34 -15.79
CA LYS A 63 5.99 0.29 -17.08
C LYS A 63 4.52 0.21 -17.45
N ARG A 64 3.90 -0.96 -17.28
CA ARG A 64 2.47 -1.17 -17.55
C ARG A 64 1.61 -0.30 -16.63
N VAL A 65 1.86 -0.38 -15.32
CA VAL A 65 1.13 0.37 -14.31
C VAL A 65 1.28 1.87 -14.52
N ILE A 66 2.48 2.37 -14.84
CA ILE A 66 2.73 3.80 -15.10
C ILE A 66 1.80 4.32 -16.20
N GLY A 67 1.75 3.62 -17.35
CA GLY A 67 0.93 4.04 -18.48
C GLY A 67 -0.57 3.92 -18.19
N GLN A 68 -1.00 2.83 -17.57
CA GLN A 68 -2.42 2.60 -17.27
C GLN A 68 -2.94 3.51 -16.15
N LEU A 69 -2.12 3.82 -15.14
CA LEU A 69 -2.49 4.75 -14.08
C LEU A 69 -2.66 6.17 -14.61
N GLY A 70 -1.75 6.65 -15.47
CA GLY A 70 -1.89 7.96 -16.12
C GLY A 70 -3.17 8.05 -16.95
N ALA A 71 -3.45 7.02 -17.77
CA ALA A 71 -4.69 6.94 -18.54
C ALA A 71 -5.94 6.95 -17.63
N LEU A 72 -5.91 6.18 -16.52
CA LEU A 72 -7.01 6.15 -15.56
C LEU A 72 -7.25 7.50 -14.90
N ILE A 73 -6.19 8.20 -14.47
CA ILE A 73 -6.27 9.55 -13.88
C ILE A 73 -6.95 10.51 -14.87
N LYS A 74 -6.57 10.45 -16.15
CA LYS A 74 -7.18 11.25 -17.21
C LYS A 74 -8.66 10.93 -17.39
N ASP A 75 -8.99 9.66 -17.55
CA ASP A 75 -10.34 9.19 -17.88
C ASP A 75 -11.34 9.48 -16.75
N LEU A 76 -10.89 9.39 -15.50
CA LEU A 76 -11.69 9.73 -14.33
C LEU A 76 -11.76 11.24 -14.06
N GLY A 77 -10.95 12.05 -14.73
CA GLY A 77 -10.84 13.50 -14.47
C GLY A 77 -10.35 13.81 -13.06
N VAL A 78 -9.44 12.99 -12.53
CA VAL A 78 -8.86 13.14 -11.18
C VAL A 78 -8.04 14.43 -11.12
N ARG A 79 -8.23 15.22 -10.05
CA ARG A 79 -7.49 16.48 -9.84
C ARG A 79 -6.59 16.46 -8.61
N SER A 80 -6.76 15.48 -7.73
CA SER A 80 -5.89 15.27 -6.58
C SER A 80 -5.67 13.78 -6.32
N VAL A 81 -4.40 13.41 -6.15
CA VAL A 81 -3.95 12.04 -5.86
C VAL A 81 -3.26 12.03 -4.51
N LEU A 82 -3.68 11.11 -3.63
CA LEU A 82 -2.89 10.67 -2.49
C LEU A 82 -2.23 9.34 -2.86
N ASP A 83 -0.91 9.24 -2.78
CA ASP A 83 -0.17 7.98 -2.86
C ASP A 83 0.28 7.62 -1.44
N ALA A 84 -0.29 6.55 -0.88
CA ALA A 84 -0.11 6.18 0.52
C ALA A 84 -0.10 4.65 0.68
N PRO A 85 1.07 4.02 0.93
CA PRO A 85 2.39 4.61 1.08
C PRO A 85 2.99 5.06 -0.26
N CYS A 86 3.74 6.16 -0.28
CA CYS A 86 4.40 6.66 -1.48
C CYS A 86 5.78 6.07 -1.76
N GLY A 87 6.39 5.40 -0.77
CA GLY A 87 7.73 4.87 -0.91
C GLY A 87 8.75 5.94 -1.28
N ASP A 88 9.86 5.56 -1.90
CA ASP A 88 10.87 6.50 -2.39
C ASP A 88 10.49 7.19 -3.72
N PHE A 89 9.20 7.16 -4.09
CA PHE A 89 8.66 7.79 -5.30
C PHE A 89 9.30 7.32 -6.62
N ASN A 90 10.04 6.19 -6.60
CA ASN A 90 10.88 5.74 -7.70
C ASN A 90 10.14 5.62 -9.04
N TRP A 91 9.03 4.87 -9.09
CA TRP A 91 8.27 4.68 -10.33
C TRP A 91 7.15 5.72 -10.50
N MET A 92 6.56 6.20 -9.40
CA MET A 92 5.41 7.10 -9.41
C MET A 92 5.77 8.48 -9.98
N GLN A 93 7.04 8.89 -9.93
CA GLN A 93 7.54 10.12 -10.57
C GLN A 93 7.35 10.15 -12.09
N TYR A 94 7.17 9.00 -12.74
CA TYR A 94 7.02 8.87 -14.19
C TYR A 94 5.56 8.82 -14.65
N VAL A 95 4.59 8.82 -13.72
CA VAL A 95 3.16 8.83 -14.05
C VAL A 95 2.76 10.24 -14.49
N ASP A 96 2.12 10.35 -15.67
CA ASP A 96 1.51 11.61 -16.10
C ASP A 96 0.24 11.85 -15.29
N LEU A 97 0.32 12.77 -14.33
CA LEU A 97 -0.80 13.16 -13.48
C LEU A 97 -1.78 14.13 -14.15
N HIS A 98 -1.49 14.57 -15.37
CA HIS A 98 -2.34 15.48 -16.15
C HIS A 98 -2.73 16.76 -15.40
N GLY A 99 -1.81 17.27 -14.57
CA GLY A 99 -2.00 18.48 -13.76
C GLY A 99 -2.72 18.26 -12.43
N ALA A 100 -3.05 17.02 -12.06
CA ALA A 100 -3.53 16.71 -10.72
C ALA A 100 -2.45 17.00 -9.67
N SER A 101 -2.86 17.52 -8.51
CA SER A 101 -1.97 17.66 -7.36
C SER A 101 -1.63 16.29 -6.79
N TYR A 102 -0.40 16.12 -6.34
CA TYR A 102 0.12 14.90 -5.75
C TYR A 102 0.49 15.13 -4.28
N LEU A 103 0.00 14.25 -3.42
CA LEU A 103 0.44 14.13 -2.04
C LEU A 103 0.97 12.71 -1.81
N GLY A 104 2.25 12.58 -1.47
CA GLY A 104 2.83 11.31 -1.04
C GLY A 104 2.79 11.20 0.49
N GLY A 105 2.16 10.17 1.03
CA GLY A 105 2.17 9.86 2.45
C GLY A 105 2.97 8.59 2.73
N ASP A 106 3.79 8.56 3.76
CA ASP A 106 4.47 7.34 4.23
C ASP A 106 4.73 7.44 5.73
N VAL A 107 4.87 6.32 6.43
CA VAL A 107 5.19 6.27 7.86
C VAL A 107 6.68 6.46 8.13
N VAL A 108 7.56 6.34 7.13
CA VAL A 108 9.01 6.44 7.31
C VAL A 108 9.48 7.90 7.16
N ALA A 109 9.79 8.56 8.29
CA ALA A 109 10.16 9.99 8.33
C ALA A 109 11.42 10.34 7.51
N GLU A 110 12.43 9.48 7.51
CA GLU A 110 13.67 9.68 6.72
C GLU A 110 13.40 9.65 5.22
N LEU A 111 12.52 8.74 4.78
CA LEU A 111 12.11 8.60 3.38
C LEU A 111 11.30 9.82 2.93
N ILE A 112 10.36 10.30 3.76
CA ILE A 112 9.63 11.54 3.47
C ILE A 112 10.57 12.74 3.38
N THR A 113 11.56 12.82 4.27
CA THR A 113 12.57 13.89 4.24
C THR A 113 13.39 13.84 2.95
N ALA A 114 13.83 12.66 2.52
CA ALA A 114 14.53 12.47 1.26
C ALA A 114 13.66 12.86 0.06
N ASN A 115 12.42 12.37 -0.02
CA ASN A 115 11.51 12.69 -1.13
C ASN A 115 11.26 14.20 -1.28
N ARG A 116 11.11 14.93 -0.17
CA ARG A 116 10.97 16.40 -0.18
C ARG A 116 12.19 17.10 -0.78
N ALA A 117 13.39 16.57 -0.52
CA ALA A 117 14.64 17.14 -1.02
C ALA A 117 14.90 16.77 -2.49
N ASP A 118 14.65 15.51 -2.85
CA ASP A 118 15.06 14.93 -4.13
C ASP A 118 14.02 15.12 -5.24
N HIS A 119 12.74 15.29 -4.87
CA HIS A 119 11.63 15.36 -5.83
C HIS A 119 10.75 16.61 -5.71
N PRO A 120 11.30 17.84 -5.59
CA PRO A 120 10.47 19.05 -5.57
C PRO A 120 9.70 19.21 -6.89
N GLY A 121 8.51 19.80 -6.83
CA GLY A 121 7.72 20.06 -8.04
C GLY A 121 6.43 20.83 -7.75
N PRO A 122 5.89 21.55 -8.74
CA PRO A 122 4.62 22.25 -8.59
C PRO A 122 3.49 21.27 -8.31
N GLY A 123 2.70 21.55 -7.27
CA GLY A 123 1.56 20.72 -6.88
C GLY A 123 1.96 19.33 -6.35
N ARG A 124 3.23 19.14 -5.96
CA ARG A 124 3.74 17.89 -5.37
C ARG A 124 4.18 18.14 -3.94
N GLU A 125 3.63 17.36 -3.03
CA GLU A 125 3.95 17.41 -1.60
C GLU A 125 4.20 16.00 -1.07
N PHE A 126 4.97 15.91 0.02
CA PHE A 126 5.20 14.67 0.75
C PHE A 126 5.00 14.94 2.25
N GLN A 127 4.39 13.99 2.96
CA GLN A 127 4.14 14.11 4.40
C GLN A 127 4.30 12.78 5.13
N LEU A 128 4.69 12.87 6.38
CA LEU A 128 4.61 11.76 7.31
C LEU A 128 3.13 11.49 7.57
N LEU A 129 2.66 10.29 7.21
CA LEU A 129 1.25 9.92 7.31
C LEU A 129 1.15 8.45 7.68
N ASP A 130 0.55 8.19 8.85
CA ASP A 130 0.02 6.89 9.20
C ASP A 130 -1.47 6.85 8.84
N PHE A 131 -1.79 6.25 7.70
CA PHE A 131 -3.16 6.15 7.22
C PHE A 131 -3.99 5.05 7.91
N THR A 132 -3.47 4.36 8.93
CA THR A 132 -4.27 3.48 9.80
C THR A 132 -4.69 4.23 11.07
N ALA A 133 -3.79 5.05 11.62
CA ALA A 133 -4.02 5.76 12.87
C ALA A 133 -4.58 7.18 12.70
N GLN A 134 -4.29 7.87 11.59
CA GLN A 134 -4.58 9.29 11.41
C GLN A 134 -5.70 9.57 10.39
N PRO A 135 -6.34 10.75 10.45
CA PRO A 135 -7.24 11.20 9.40
C PRO A 135 -6.51 11.31 8.05
N VAL A 136 -7.14 10.77 7.01
CA VAL A 136 -6.64 10.84 5.64
C VAL A 136 -7.23 12.07 4.93
N PRO A 137 -6.43 12.88 4.21
CA PRO A 137 -6.94 14.05 3.50
C PRO A 137 -7.91 13.65 2.38
N ARG A 138 -8.92 14.49 2.17
CA ARG A 138 -9.89 14.28 1.08
C ARG A 138 -9.26 14.55 -0.28
N VAL A 139 -9.24 13.54 -1.14
CA VAL A 139 -8.75 13.62 -2.52
C VAL A 139 -9.72 12.97 -3.51
N ASP A 140 -9.46 13.11 -4.81
CA ASP A 140 -10.24 12.43 -5.83
C ASP A 140 -9.87 10.94 -5.92
N LEU A 141 -8.57 10.61 -5.84
CA LEU A 141 -8.02 9.25 -5.93
C LEU A 141 -6.98 8.98 -4.84
N ILE A 142 -7.16 7.90 -4.08
CA ILE A 142 -6.13 7.30 -3.23
C ILE A 142 -5.50 6.13 -3.97
N VAL A 143 -4.18 6.12 -4.12
CA VAL A 143 -3.39 4.98 -4.58
C VAL A 143 -2.73 4.36 -3.35
N CYS A 144 -2.99 3.07 -3.11
CA CYS A 144 -2.43 2.31 -2.00
C CYS A 144 -1.88 0.99 -2.53
N ARG A 145 -0.75 1.08 -3.25
CA ARG A 145 -0.12 -0.09 -3.87
C ARG A 145 0.80 -0.79 -2.86
N ASP A 146 0.73 -2.11 -2.83
CA ASP A 146 1.65 -3.01 -2.12
C ASP A 146 1.84 -2.68 -0.64
N ALA A 147 0.83 -2.11 0.01
CA ALA A 147 0.86 -1.84 1.44
C ALA A 147 -0.03 -2.78 2.23
N LEU A 148 -1.28 -2.93 1.79
CA LEU A 148 -2.25 -3.79 2.47
C LEU A 148 -1.79 -5.25 2.46
N VAL A 149 -0.98 -5.67 1.48
CA VAL A 149 -0.30 -6.98 1.43
C VAL A 149 0.69 -7.22 2.57
N HIS A 150 1.09 -6.16 3.28
CA HIS A 150 2.01 -6.21 4.41
C HIS A 150 1.37 -5.99 5.77
N PHE A 151 0.05 -5.81 5.84
CA PHE A 151 -0.65 -5.42 7.06
C PHE A 151 -1.39 -6.60 7.70
N SER A 152 -1.51 -6.59 9.03
CA SER A 152 -2.52 -7.39 9.73
C SER A 152 -3.94 -7.00 9.27
N TYR A 153 -4.93 -7.86 9.49
CA TYR A 153 -6.32 -7.56 9.17
C TYR A 153 -6.81 -6.32 9.91
N GLN A 154 -6.40 -6.14 11.17
CA GLN A 154 -6.72 -4.94 11.94
C GLN A 154 -6.22 -3.68 11.23
N HIS A 155 -4.94 -3.64 10.81
CA HIS A 155 -4.39 -2.50 10.10
C HIS A 155 -5.01 -2.29 8.71
N VAL A 156 -5.39 -3.37 8.00
CA VAL A 156 -6.14 -3.23 6.74
C VAL A 156 -7.51 -2.60 6.98
N VAL A 157 -8.24 -3.05 8.01
CA VAL A 157 -9.55 -2.51 8.38
C VAL A 157 -9.44 -1.04 8.79
N GLU A 158 -8.42 -0.69 9.57
CA GLU A 158 -8.13 0.70 9.93
C GLU A 158 -7.86 1.55 8.70
N ALA A 159 -6.97 1.11 7.79
CA ALA A 159 -6.69 1.81 6.53
C ALA A 159 -7.97 2.04 5.70
N LEU A 160 -8.74 0.99 5.44
CA LEU A 160 -9.98 1.07 4.67
C LEU A 160 -11.01 1.99 5.34
N THR A 161 -11.06 1.98 6.68
CA THR A 161 -11.91 2.88 7.46
C THR A 161 -11.48 4.33 7.28
N ARG A 162 -10.19 4.65 7.47
CA ARG A 162 -9.65 6.01 7.30
C ARG A 162 -9.83 6.52 5.86
N PHE A 163 -9.60 5.66 4.86
CA PHE A 163 -9.85 5.99 3.46
C PHE A 163 -11.31 6.34 3.21
N ARG A 164 -12.26 5.56 3.75
CA ARG A 164 -13.70 5.86 3.66
C ARG A 164 -14.06 7.16 4.37
N GLU A 165 -13.55 7.37 5.59
CA GLU A 165 -13.81 8.54 6.42
C GLU A 165 -13.26 9.85 5.82
N SER A 166 -12.20 9.77 5.00
CA SER A 166 -11.66 10.92 4.28
C SER A 166 -12.67 11.61 3.35
N GLY A 167 -13.74 10.91 2.96
CA GLY A 167 -14.71 11.41 1.97
C GLY A 167 -14.12 11.51 0.56
N SER A 168 -12.99 10.83 0.31
CA SER A 168 -12.41 10.68 -1.03
C SER A 168 -13.28 9.80 -1.91
N ARG A 169 -13.14 9.92 -3.23
CA ARG A 169 -14.03 9.21 -4.17
C ARG A 169 -13.53 7.81 -4.50
N TYR A 170 -12.27 7.68 -4.88
CA TYR A 170 -11.72 6.43 -5.39
C TYR A 170 -10.56 5.91 -4.55
N LEU A 171 -10.48 4.59 -4.45
CA LEU A 171 -9.32 3.84 -3.94
C LEU A 171 -8.84 2.91 -5.03
N LEU A 172 -7.55 2.97 -5.37
CA LEU A 172 -6.85 2.03 -6.23
C LEU A 172 -5.81 1.29 -5.39
N THR A 173 -6.00 -0.02 -5.16
CA THR A 173 -5.11 -0.79 -4.26
C THR A 173 -4.87 -2.22 -4.76
N THR A 174 -3.78 -2.83 -4.29
CA THR A 174 -3.37 -4.17 -4.70
C THR A 174 -4.37 -5.24 -4.27
N THR A 175 -4.70 -6.16 -5.18
CA THR A 175 -5.46 -7.38 -4.88
C THR A 175 -5.04 -8.56 -5.76
N PHE A 176 -5.42 -9.77 -5.35
CA PHE A 176 -5.07 -11.05 -5.98
C PHE A 176 -6.33 -11.91 -6.12
N SER A 177 -6.98 -11.81 -7.28
CA SER A 177 -8.30 -12.41 -7.55
C SER A 177 -8.38 -13.94 -7.45
N ARG A 178 -7.24 -14.64 -7.48
CA ARG A 178 -7.16 -16.11 -7.40
C ARG A 178 -6.78 -16.59 -6.00
N THR A 179 -6.65 -15.70 -5.02
CA THR A 179 -6.40 -16.07 -3.61
C THR A 179 -7.60 -16.85 -3.08
N PRO A 180 -7.48 -18.14 -2.72
CA PRO A 180 -8.64 -18.95 -2.37
C PRO A 180 -9.36 -18.44 -1.11
N ALA A 181 -8.59 -18.06 -0.09
CA ALA A 181 -9.04 -17.45 1.15
C ALA A 181 -7.92 -16.54 1.69
N ASN A 182 -8.31 -15.42 2.30
CA ASN A 182 -7.36 -14.53 2.96
C ASN A 182 -6.78 -15.21 4.22
N THR A 183 -5.55 -14.85 4.60
CA THR A 183 -4.96 -15.22 5.89
C THR A 183 -4.41 -13.98 6.59
N ASP A 184 -4.66 -13.88 7.91
CA ASP A 184 -4.14 -12.78 8.72
C ASP A 184 -2.64 -12.96 8.99
N ILE A 185 -1.94 -11.85 9.17
CA ILE A 185 -0.49 -11.79 9.34
C ILE A 185 -0.14 -10.79 10.43
N LEU A 186 1.07 -10.90 10.98
CA LEU A 186 1.66 -9.77 11.68
C LEU A 186 2.12 -8.73 10.65
N THR A 187 1.86 -7.45 10.89
CA THR A 187 2.33 -6.36 10.03
C THR A 187 3.85 -6.42 9.79
N GLY A 188 4.26 -6.18 8.55
CA GLY A 188 5.64 -6.30 8.06
C GLY A 188 5.93 -7.60 7.30
N TRP A 189 5.12 -8.64 7.49
CA TRP A 189 5.15 -9.86 6.66
C TRP A 189 4.41 -9.64 5.34
N TRP A 190 4.28 -10.65 4.47
CA TRP A 190 3.60 -10.48 3.17
C TRP A 190 2.64 -11.62 2.87
N ARG A 191 1.45 -11.31 2.33
CA ARG A 191 0.46 -12.26 1.76
C ARG A 191 -0.24 -11.72 0.52
N PRO A 192 -0.64 -12.61 -0.42
CA PRO A 192 -1.66 -12.23 -1.38
C PRO A 192 -3.00 -12.03 -0.65
N ILE A 193 -3.79 -11.07 -1.12
CA ILE A 193 -5.06 -10.67 -0.50
C ILE A 193 -6.10 -10.40 -1.56
N ASP A 194 -7.26 -11.01 -1.39
CA ASP A 194 -8.46 -10.74 -2.17
C ASP A 194 -9.40 -9.87 -1.32
N LEU A 195 -9.49 -8.58 -1.66
CA LEU A 195 -10.29 -7.62 -0.89
C LEU A 195 -11.80 -7.84 -1.07
N CYS A 196 -12.23 -8.60 -2.08
CA CYS A 196 -13.64 -8.94 -2.26
C CYS A 196 -14.08 -10.08 -1.32
N LYS A 197 -13.13 -10.79 -0.69
CA LYS A 197 -13.39 -11.88 0.24
C LYS A 197 -13.35 -11.43 1.69
N GLU A 198 -13.90 -12.27 2.56
CA GLU A 198 -13.84 -12.09 4.01
C GLU A 198 -12.38 -11.95 4.49
N PRO A 199 -12.13 -11.12 5.52
CA PRO A 199 -13.11 -10.33 6.28
C PRO A 199 -13.45 -8.96 5.66
N PHE A 200 -12.91 -8.64 4.48
CA PHE A 200 -12.99 -7.29 3.90
C PHE A 200 -14.27 -7.07 3.09
N GLY A 201 -14.65 -8.03 2.25
CA GLY A 201 -15.95 -8.05 1.56
C GLY A 201 -16.23 -6.80 0.70
N LEU A 202 -15.21 -6.23 0.05
CA LEU A 202 -15.41 -5.14 -0.90
C LEU A 202 -16.27 -5.62 -2.10
N PRO A 203 -17.04 -4.72 -2.74
CA PRO A 203 -17.80 -5.06 -3.93
C PRO A 203 -16.86 -5.35 -5.11
N GLU A 204 -17.43 -5.82 -6.23
CA GLU A 204 -16.69 -5.94 -7.49
C GLU A 204 -16.01 -4.60 -7.86
N PRO A 205 -14.74 -4.63 -8.29
CA PRO A 205 -14.01 -3.43 -8.64
C PRO A 205 -14.57 -2.77 -9.90
N LEU A 206 -14.50 -1.45 -9.95
CA LEU A 206 -14.91 -0.63 -11.11
C LEU A 206 -13.96 -0.77 -12.30
N HIS A 207 -12.67 -1.01 -12.01
CA HIS A 207 -11.61 -1.13 -13.01
C HIS A 207 -10.45 -1.95 -12.42
N ILE A 208 -9.67 -2.60 -13.28
CA ILE A 208 -8.50 -3.40 -12.89
C ILE A 208 -7.33 -3.05 -13.82
N ILE A 209 -6.19 -2.72 -13.23
CA ILE A 209 -4.88 -2.54 -13.87
C ILE A 209 -4.03 -3.76 -13.53
N GLY A 210 -3.51 -4.46 -14.53
CA GLY A 210 -2.60 -5.60 -14.29
C GLY A 210 -1.28 -5.13 -13.68
N ASP A 211 -0.86 -5.77 -12.59
CA ASP A 211 0.40 -5.53 -11.88
C ASP A 211 1.23 -6.82 -11.77
N ASP A 212 0.93 -7.79 -12.63
CA ASP A 212 1.55 -9.12 -12.74
C ASP A 212 3.04 -9.03 -13.09
N GLU A 213 3.47 -8.00 -13.83
CA GLU A 213 4.89 -7.80 -14.17
C GLU A 213 5.77 -7.43 -12.96
N SER A 214 5.14 -7.03 -11.84
CA SER A 214 5.83 -6.67 -10.60
C SER A 214 6.08 -7.82 -9.65
N ASP A 215 5.56 -9.01 -9.96
CA ASP A 215 5.66 -10.20 -9.11
C ASP A 215 6.17 -11.40 -9.94
N ASP A 216 7.07 -12.19 -9.37
CA ASP A 216 7.64 -13.35 -10.06
C ASP A 216 6.82 -14.64 -9.85
N PHE A 217 5.85 -14.62 -8.94
CA PHE A 217 5.12 -15.80 -8.46
C PHE A 217 3.61 -15.73 -8.70
N TYR A 218 3.02 -14.54 -8.72
CA TYR A 218 1.57 -14.33 -8.83
C TYR A 218 1.20 -13.63 -10.14
N ASP A 219 0.62 -14.39 -11.07
CA ASP A 219 0.17 -13.90 -12.39
C ASP A 219 -1.17 -13.13 -12.33
N ASP A 220 -1.79 -13.07 -11.16
CA ASP A 220 -3.09 -12.45 -10.90
C ASP A 220 -3.00 -11.19 -10.04
N LYS A 221 -1.79 -10.72 -9.74
CA LYS A 221 -1.57 -9.46 -9.01
C LYS A 221 -2.10 -8.28 -9.85
N ALA A 222 -2.93 -7.45 -9.24
CA ALA A 222 -3.51 -6.31 -9.90
C ALA A 222 -3.74 -5.13 -8.95
N LEU A 223 -3.86 -3.94 -9.52
CA LEU A 223 -4.44 -2.77 -8.86
C LEU A 223 -5.92 -2.67 -9.25
N ALA A 224 -6.80 -2.76 -8.27
CA ALA A 224 -8.24 -2.68 -8.48
C ALA A 224 -8.79 -1.36 -7.94
N LEU A 225 -9.71 -0.76 -8.70
CA LEU A 225 -10.34 0.53 -8.41
C LEU A 225 -11.69 0.32 -7.75
N TRP A 226 -11.93 0.96 -6.61
CA TRP A 226 -13.21 0.98 -5.92
C TRP A 226 -13.72 2.40 -5.71
N ASP A 227 -15.04 2.55 -5.67
CA ASP A 227 -15.70 3.73 -5.14
C ASP A 227 -15.77 3.59 -3.61
N LEU A 228 -15.10 4.49 -2.89
CA LEU A 228 -15.05 4.46 -1.42
C LEU A 228 -16.43 4.64 -0.76
N ARG A 229 -17.43 5.11 -1.50
CA ARG A 229 -18.82 5.19 -1.01
C ARG A 229 -19.51 3.83 -0.99
N GLN A 230 -18.97 2.84 -1.71
CA GLN A 230 -19.53 1.51 -1.85
C GLN A 230 -18.79 0.45 -1.03
N ILE A 231 -17.63 0.78 -0.45
CA ILE A 231 -16.92 -0.16 0.43
C ILE A 231 -17.64 -0.28 1.79
N PRO A 232 -17.54 -1.44 2.47
CA PRO A 232 -18.23 -1.67 3.74
C PRO A 232 -17.93 -0.60 4.79
N ALA A 233 -18.96 -0.27 5.57
CA ALA A 233 -18.83 0.66 6.68
C ALA A 233 -18.30 0.01 7.96
N ARG A 234 -18.35 -1.32 8.02
CA ARG A 234 -17.98 -2.17 9.14
C ARG A 234 -17.42 -3.47 8.59
N PHE A 235 -16.47 -4.05 9.30
CA PHE A 235 -15.82 -5.30 8.93
C PHE A 235 -16.06 -6.31 10.06
N PRO A 236 -16.74 -7.44 9.80
CA PRO A 236 -17.08 -8.39 10.87
C PRO A 236 -15.83 -8.87 11.62
N GLY A 237 -15.88 -8.79 12.96
CA GLY A 237 -14.78 -9.23 13.83
C GLY A 237 -13.66 -8.20 14.06
N TYR A 238 -13.73 -7.03 13.42
CA TYR A 238 -12.74 -5.96 13.55
C TYR A 238 -13.43 -4.62 13.83
N GLU A 239 -13.00 -3.95 14.91
CA GLU A 239 -13.48 -2.62 15.26
C GLU A 239 -12.30 -1.63 15.11
N PRO A 240 -12.41 -0.63 14.21
CA PRO A 240 -11.33 0.33 14.01
C PRO A 240 -11.18 1.24 15.23
N ALA A 241 -9.94 1.52 15.63
CA ALA A 241 -9.65 2.50 16.68
C ALA A 241 -10.09 3.91 16.25
N VAL A 242 -10.37 4.79 17.22
CA VAL A 242 -10.64 6.22 16.96
C VAL A 242 -9.37 6.85 16.39
N ALA A 243 -9.50 7.62 15.31
CA ALA A 243 -8.35 8.28 14.69
C ALA A 243 -7.67 9.24 15.68
N GLU A 244 -6.34 9.18 15.73
CA GLU A 244 -5.54 10.09 16.54
C GLU A 244 -5.45 11.45 15.85
N SER A 245 -5.81 12.52 16.54
CA SER A 245 -5.76 13.89 16.02
C SER A 245 -4.38 14.55 16.17
N GLY A 246 -3.31 13.79 16.39
CA GLY A 246 -1.95 14.28 16.62
C GLY A 246 -1.05 14.14 15.38
N SER A 247 -0.26 15.16 15.06
CA SER A 247 0.83 15.02 14.10
C SER A 247 1.91 14.11 14.71
N LEU A 248 2.36 13.09 13.97
CA LEU A 248 3.62 12.43 14.27
C LEU A 248 4.71 13.53 14.32
N GLY A 249 5.42 13.61 15.44
CA GLY A 249 6.39 14.66 15.71
C GLY A 249 7.41 14.82 14.57
N ALA A 250 7.80 16.08 14.33
CA ALA A 250 8.72 16.51 13.27
C ALA A 250 10.08 15.80 13.29
#